data_AF-A0A519L435-F1
#
_entry.id   AF-A0A519L435-F1
#
_cell.length_a   1.000
_cell.length_b   1.000
_cell.length_c   1.000
_cell.angle_alpha   90.00
_cell.angle_beta   90.00
_cell.angle_gamma   90.00
#
_symmetry.space_group_name_H-M   'P 1'
#
loop_
_entity.id
_entity.type
_entity.pdbx_description
1 polymer ?
#
loop_
_entity_poly.entity_id
_entity_poly.type
_entity_poly.pdbx_seq_one_letter_code
_entity_poly.pdbx_strand_id
1 'polypeptide(L)'
;MTDVTTENTGFDALKGLGTPGVGEEHPVYVQKLDAQGRAYSTGKRKNAIARVWLKPGTGKITINGKDQMQYFAREILRMMIAQPLEVT
;
A
#
# COMPACT_ATOMS: atom_id res chain seq x y z
N MET A 1 58.10 -17.90 23.04
CA MET A 1 57.00 -18.78 23.49
C MET A 1 56.11 -17.88 24.34
N THR A 2 55.07 -17.22 23.82
CA THR A 2 54.05 -17.67 22.87
C THR A 2 53.39 -16.44 22.22
N ASP A 3 53.38 -16.38 20.89
CA ASP A 3 52.45 -15.54 20.14
C ASP A 3 51.05 -16.12 20.35
N VAL A 4 50.21 -15.43 21.11
CA VAL A 4 48.77 -15.72 21.12
C VAL A 4 48.18 -14.88 20.00
N THR A 5 48.15 -15.48 18.82
CA THR A 5 47.33 -15.04 17.70
C THR A 5 45.89 -14.98 18.22
N THR A 6 45.38 -13.78 18.48
CA THR A 6 43.96 -13.57 18.71
C THR A 6 43.27 -13.81 17.38
N GLU A 7 42.97 -15.07 17.09
CA GLU A 7 42.07 -15.43 16.03
C GLU A 7 40.71 -14.83 16.37
N ASN A 8 40.14 -14.07 15.44
CA ASN A 8 38.78 -13.54 15.53
C ASN A 8 37.79 -14.70 15.54
N THR A 9 37.65 -15.38 16.68
CA THR A 9 36.72 -16.49 16.87
C THR A 9 35.43 -15.96 17.46
N GLY A 10 34.44 -15.72 16.60
CA GLY A 10 33.08 -15.42 17.02
C GLY A 10 32.31 -14.53 16.05
N PHE A 11 31.17 -14.03 16.53
CA PHE A 11 30.18 -13.21 15.82
C PHE A 11 30.76 -12.00 15.04
N ASP A 12 31.96 -11.53 15.41
CA ASP A 12 32.69 -10.44 14.76
C ASP A 12 33.12 -10.78 13.32
N ALA A 13 33.52 -12.03 13.06
CA ALA A 13 33.90 -12.49 11.72
C ALA A 13 32.72 -12.54 10.73
N LEU A 14 31.48 -12.62 11.24
CA LEU A 14 30.26 -12.64 10.42
C LEU A 14 29.80 -11.24 10.00
N LYS A 15 30.32 -10.19 10.65
CA LYS A 15 29.93 -8.80 10.40
C LYS A 15 30.43 -8.28 9.04
N GLY A 16 31.49 -8.89 8.50
CA GLY A 16 32.03 -8.58 7.16
C GLY A 16 31.47 -9.42 6.01
N LEU A 17 30.64 -10.44 6.30
CA LEU A 17 29.98 -11.30 5.31
C LEU A 17 28.58 -10.83 4.94
N GLY A 18 28.09 -9.75 5.56
CA GLY A 18 26.93 -9.03 5.07
C GLY A 18 27.28 -8.44 3.72
N THR A 19 26.69 -8.97 2.64
CA THR A 19 26.60 -8.26 1.36
C THR A 19 26.24 -6.81 1.69
N PRO A 20 27.02 -5.80 1.28
CA PRO A 20 26.57 -4.43 1.37
C PRO A 20 25.26 -4.42 0.62
N GLY A 21 24.16 -4.31 1.37
CA GLY A 21 22.83 -4.34 0.82
C GLY A 21 22.85 -3.32 -0.30
N VAL A 22 22.83 -3.82 -1.54
CA VAL A 22 22.47 -3.01 -2.68
C VAL A 22 21.14 -2.44 -2.23
N GLY A 23 21.12 -1.13 -1.97
CA GLY A 23 19.91 -0.45 -1.56
C GLY A 23 18.90 -0.80 -2.61
N GLU A 24 17.96 -1.69 -2.27
CA GLU A 24 16.82 -2.01 -3.10
C GLU A 24 16.00 -0.72 -3.11
N GLU A 25 16.38 0.20 -4.01
CA GLU A 25 15.63 1.42 -4.24
C GLU A 25 14.30 0.99 -4.84
N HIS A 26 13.33 0.76 -3.95
CA HIS A 26 11.98 0.44 -4.33
C HIS A 26 11.48 1.56 -5.25
N PRO A 27 10.87 1.23 -6.40
CA PRO A 27 10.38 2.26 -7.30
C PRO A 27 9.38 3.15 -6.57
N VAL A 28 9.74 4.41 -6.36
CA VAL A 28 8.85 5.40 -5.76
C VAL A 28 7.68 5.63 -6.71
N TYR A 29 6.50 5.14 -6.34
CA TYR A 29 5.30 5.34 -7.14
C TYR A 29 4.85 6.80 -7.05
N VAL A 30 5.00 7.53 -8.16
CA VAL A 30 4.47 8.90 -8.28
C VAL A 30 2.97 8.83 -8.54
N GLN A 31 2.19 9.51 -7.69
CA GLN A 31 0.73 9.58 -7.81
C GLN A 31 0.33 10.24 -9.14
N LYS A 32 -0.30 9.48 -10.04
CA LYS A 32 -0.84 10.01 -11.29
C LYS A 32 -2.25 10.56 -11.06
N LEU A 33 -2.38 11.88 -11.16
CA LEU A 33 -3.64 12.62 -11.05
C LEU A 33 -4.17 13.05 -12.42
N ASP A 34 -5.49 13.08 -12.58
CA ASP A 34 -6.14 13.69 -13.74
C ASP A 34 -6.12 15.23 -13.67
N ALA A 35 -6.53 15.91 -14.75
CA ALA A 35 -6.60 17.37 -14.81
C ALA A 35 -7.55 17.98 -13.75
N GLN A 36 -8.40 17.18 -13.13
CA GLN A 36 -9.35 17.58 -12.08
C GLN A 36 -8.84 17.21 -10.68
N GLY A 37 -7.59 16.75 -10.56
CA GLY A 37 -6.96 16.37 -9.29
C GLY A 37 -7.51 15.08 -8.69
N ARG A 38 -8.08 14.19 -9.51
CA ARG A 38 -8.63 12.91 -9.07
C ARG A 38 -7.69 11.76 -9.42
N ALA A 39 -7.56 10.81 -8.51
CA ALA A 39 -6.86 9.55 -8.75
C ALA A 39 -7.81 8.56 -9.44
N TYR A 40 -7.38 8.00 -10.57
CA TYR A 40 -8.09 6.94 -11.25
C TYR A 40 -7.64 5.58 -10.72
N SER A 41 -8.58 4.68 -10.47
CA SER A 41 -8.29 3.31 -10.04
C SER A 41 -9.34 2.34 -10.55
N THR A 42 -8.95 1.07 -10.63
CA THR A 42 -9.87 -0.02 -10.99
C THR A 42 -9.76 -1.16 -9.99
N GLY A 43 -10.90 -1.72 -9.62
CA GLY A 43 -11.01 -2.90 -8.75
C GLY A 43 -11.78 -4.01 -9.42
N LYS A 44 -11.40 -5.26 -9.18
CA LYS A 44 -12.07 -6.45 -9.72
C LYS A 44 -12.29 -7.49 -8.63
N ARG A 45 -13.48 -8.09 -8.57
CA ARG A 45 -13.78 -9.22 -7.68
C ARG A 45 -14.80 -10.13 -8.33
N LYS A 46 -14.46 -11.41 -8.53
CA LYS A 46 -15.28 -12.37 -9.30
C LYS A 46 -15.59 -11.76 -10.68
N ASN A 47 -16.87 -11.60 -11.02
CA ASN A 47 -17.32 -10.99 -12.27
C ASN A 47 -17.55 -9.47 -12.17
N ALA A 48 -17.37 -8.86 -11.00
CA ALA A 48 -17.59 -7.43 -10.79
C ALA A 48 -16.34 -6.61 -11.14
N ILE A 49 -16.55 -5.49 -11.84
CA ILE A 49 -15.51 -4.51 -12.21
C ILE A 49 -15.96 -3.13 -11.75
N ALA A 50 -15.14 -2.46 -10.95
CA ALA A 50 -15.37 -1.10 -10.47
C ALA A 50 -14.32 -0.15 -11.04
N ARG A 51 -14.77 0.95 -11.67
CA ARG A 51 -13.93 2.09 -12.05
C ARG A 51 -14.20 3.20 -11.04
N VAL A 52 -13.16 3.67 -10.38
CA VAL A 52 -13.26 4.60 -9.25
C VAL A 52 -12.41 5.83 -9.53
N TRP A 53 -12.98 6.99 -9.23
CA TRP A 53 -12.28 8.27 -9.22
C TRP A 53 -12.30 8.79 -7.79
N LEU A 54 -11.13 8.96 -7.19
CA LEU A 54 -11.00 9.44 -5.83
C LEU A 54 -10.47 10.88 -5.85
N LYS A 55 -11.07 11.75 -5.04
CA LYS A 55 -10.66 13.14 -4.88
C LYS A 55 -10.61 13.47 -3.38
N PRO A 56 -9.63 14.25 -2.90
CA PRO A 56 -9.70 14.81 -1.55
C PRO A 56 -10.94 15.69 -1.40
N GLY A 57 -11.74 15.47 -0.36
CA GLY A 57 -13.01 16.16 -0.17
C GLY A 57 -13.82 15.65 1.02
N THR A 58 -15.13 15.88 0.99
CA THR A 58 -16.08 15.68 2.10
C THR A 58 -16.46 14.21 2.40
N GLY A 59 -15.80 13.23 1.77
CA GLY A 59 -16.11 11.82 1.97
C GLY A 59 -17.43 11.32 1.37
N LYS A 60 -18.06 12.09 0.46
CA LYS A 60 -19.29 11.66 -0.22
C LYS A 60 -19.00 10.54 -1.21
N ILE A 61 -19.69 9.40 -1.07
CA ILE A 61 -19.53 8.23 -1.94
C ILE A 61 -20.77 8.08 -2.83
N THR A 62 -20.57 8.15 -4.14
CA THR A 62 -21.62 7.91 -5.15
C THR A 62 -21.24 6.77 -6.08
N ILE A 63 -22.18 5.86 -6.33
CA ILE A 63 -21.96 4.62 -7.09
C ILE A 63 -22.98 4.55 -8.22
N ASN A 64 -22.50 4.55 -9.46
CA ASN A 64 -23.36 4.52 -10.67
C ASN A 64 -24.47 5.60 -10.65
N GLY A 65 -24.14 6.81 -10.17
CA GLY A 65 -25.07 7.94 -10.08
C GLY A 65 -26.05 7.88 -8.90
N LYS A 66 -25.97 6.85 -8.04
CA LYS A 66 -26.79 6.70 -6.83
C LYS A 66 -25.96 6.89 -5.57
N ASP A 67 -26.63 7.20 -4.45
CA ASP A 67 -25.97 7.24 -3.14
C ASP A 67 -25.59 5.83 -2.67
N GLN A 68 -24.52 5.70 -1.88
CA GLN A 68 -24.09 4.41 -1.33
C GLN A 68 -25.19 3.70 -0.52
N MET A 69 -26.05 4.44 0.18
CA MET A 69 -27.15 3.87 0.97
C MET A 69 -28.23 3.26 0.09
N GLN A 70 -28.46 3.84 -1.09
CA GLN A 70 -29.44 3.35 -2.05
C GLN A 70 -28.89 2.21 -2.91
N TYR A 71 -27.60 2.27 -3.26
CA TYR A 71 -26.97 1.24 -4.09
C TYR A 71 -26.73 -0.06 -3.31
N PHE A 72 -26.23 0.06 -2.07
CA PHE A 72 -26.04 -1.08 -1.17
C PHE A 72 -27.08 -1.05 -0.05
N ALA A 73 -28.12 -1.87 -0.21
CA ALA A 73 -29.18 -2.00 0.78
C ALA A 73 -28.66 -2.49 2.15
N ARG A 74 -27.65 -3.37 2.15
CA ARG A 74 -27.06 -3.95 3.37
C ARG A 74 -25.97 -3.07 3.94
N GLU A 75 -26.05 -2.81 5.24
CA GLU A 75 -25.08 -1.97 5.96
C GLU A 75 -23.67 -2.53 5.98
N ILE A 76 -23.52 -3.85 6.12
CA ILE A 76 -22.21 -4.52 6.11
C ILE A 76 -21.42 -4.21 4.83
N LEU A 77 -22.09 -4.07 3.69
CA LEU A 77 -21.42 -3.74 2.43
C LEU A 77 -20.92 -2.29 2.41
N ARG A 78 -21.62 -1.38 3.09
CA ARG A 78 -21.20 0.02 3.25
C ARG A 78 -19.97 0.09 4.15
N MET A 79 -19.96 -0.64 5.26
CA MET A 79 -18.81 -0.72 6.15
C MET A 79 -17.57 -1.27 5.44
N MET A 80 -17.73 -2.32 4.63
CA MET A 80 -16.61 -2.93 3.88
C MET A 80 -15.95 -1.96 2.88
N ILE A 81 -16.70 -1.01 2.32
CA ILE A 81 -16.16 0.01 1.39
C ILE A 81 -15.43 1.11 2.16
N ALA A 82 -15.84 1.41 3.40
CA ALA A 82 -15.24 2.44 4.24
C ALA A 82 -13.90 2.00 4.86
N GLN A 83 -13.77 0.73 5.27
CA GLN A 83 -12.56 0.16 5.89
C GLN A 83 -11.22 0.58 5.26
N PRO A 84 -11.00 0.50 3.93
CA PRO A 84 -9.71 0.89 3.34
C PRO A 84 -9.40 2.39 3.46
N LEU A 85 -10.38 3.24 3.79
CA LEU A 85 -10.19 4.66 4.02
C LEU A 85 -9.97 5.00 5.50
N GLU A 86 -10.20 4.05 6.41
CA GLU A 86 -9.94 4.22 7.85
C GLU A 86 -8.49 3.89 8.21
N VAL A 87 -7.87 2.97 7.48
CA VAL A 87 -6.46 2.59 7.68
C VAL A 87 -5.58 3.65 7.03
N THR A 88 -5.19 4.67 7.79
CA THR A 88 -4.27 5.74 7.36
C THR A 88 -3.01 5.76 8.21
#